data_AF-A0A7J8FRQ8-F1
#
_entry.id   AF-A0A7J8FRQ8-F1
#
_cell.length_a   1.000
_cell.length_b   1.000
_cell.length_c   1.000
_cell.angle_alpha   90.00
_cell.angle_beta   90.00
_cell.angle_gamma   90.00
#
_symmetry.space_group_name_H-M   'P 1'
#
loop_
_entity.id
_entity.type
_entity.pdbx_description
1 polymer ?
#
loop_
_entity_poly.entity_id
_entity_poly.type
_entity_poly.pdbx_seq_one_letter_code
_entity_poly.pdbx_strand_id
1 'polypeptide(L)'
;METVMETEAGEVGKNEVIAKQEKNNDYCLQDVDDKLSESTDDDGEDDTNDEDNEDSKPNKGTHAPLELMAEFLRAEMSRDYHLAKKLCQMILIYEPENPEAKEFFSLIEEMLLKEKARNLEDDDQESEEDSSRESEGESTEELSEESSDECEDG
;
A
#
# COMPACT_ATOMS: atom_id res chain seq x y z
N MET A 1 59.16 -38.33 37.43
CA MET A 1 58.66 -36.96 37.19
C MET A 1 57.68 -37.08 36.05
N GLU A 2 56.43 -36.80 36.36
CA GLU A 2 55.24 -37.03 35.54
C GLU A 2 55.17 -36.19 34.26
N THR A 3 54.56 -36.82 33.26
CA THR A 3 53.68 -36.29 32.21
C THR A 3 54.10 -35.06 31.39
N VAL A 4 54.46 -35.32 30.13
CA VAL A 4 54.19 -34.42 29.00
C VAL A 4 53.32 -35.20 28.03
N MET A 5 52.06 -34.80 27.87
CA MET A 5 51.18 -35.28 26.81
C MET A 5 50.81 -34.08 25.94
N GLU A 6 51.30 -34.11 24.70
CA GLU A 6 50.84 -33.28 23.59
C GLU A 6 49.38 -33.59 23.22
N THR A 7 48.66 -32.56 22.79
CA THR A 7 47.42 -32.52 21.96
C THR A 7 46.98 -31.04 21.99
N GLU A 8 46.47 -30.35 20.97
CA GLU A 8 45.76 -30.72 19.75
C GLU A 8 45.74 -29.49 18.80
N ALA A 9 45.51 -29.75 17.51
CA ALA A 9 45.53 -28.80 16.42
C ALA A 9 44.28 -27.88 16.39
N GLY A 10 44.50 -26.58 16.13
CA GLY A 10 43.45 -25.61 15.80
C GLY A 10 43.70 -25.02 14.42
N GLU A 11 42.87 -25.45 13.47
CA GLU A 11 42.93 -25.14 12.04
C GLU A 11 42.16 -23.86 11.68
N VAL A 12 42.74 -23.07 10.77
CA VAL A 12 42.12 -22.15 9.78
C VAL A 12 41.20 -21.02 10.29
N GLY A 13 41.76 -19.81 10.34
CA GLY A 13 41.04 -18.56 10.05
C GLY A 13 41.61 -17.95 8.77
N LYS A 14 41.03 -18.29 7.61
CA LYS A 14 41.41 -17.68 6.33
C LYS A 14 40.80 -16.29 6.23
N ASN A 15 41.69 -15.31 6.04
CA ASN A 15 41.39 -13.91 5.81
C ASN A 15 40.52 -13.72 4.57
N GLU A 16 39.29 -13.25 4.73
CA GLU A 16 38.43 -12.87 3.62
C GLU A 16 38.67 -11.40 3.28
N VAL A 17 39.52 -11.20 2.27
CA VAL A 17 39.77 -9.90 1.64
C VAL A 17 38.61 -9.63 0.69
N ILE A 18 37.64 -8.84 1.13
CA ILE A 18 36.56 -8.37 0.24
C ILE A 18 37.15 -7.26 -0.64
N ALA A 19 37.50 -7.64 -1.86
CA ALA A 19 38.00 -6.76 -2.91
C ALA A 19 36.93 -5.72 -3.27
N LYS A 20 37.28 -4.43 -3.13
CA LYS A 20 36.52 -3.33 -3.71
C LYS A 20 36.70 -3.38 -5.23
N GLN A 21 35.66 -3.78 -5.96
CA GLN A 21 35.63 -3.65 -7.41
C GLN A 21 34.92 -2.35 -7.80
N GLU A 22 35.72 -1.35 -8.11
CA GLU A 22 35.36 -0.14 -8.84
C GLU A 22 35.20 -0.50 -10.33
N LYS A 23 34.04 -0.23 -10.94
CA LYS A 23 33.86 -0.20 -12.40
C LYS A 23 32.88 0.89 -12.81
N ASN A 24 33.43 2.09 -12.97
CA ASN A 24 33.24 3.04 -14.07
C ASN A 24 32.13 2.69 -15.07
N ASN A 25 30.96 3.33 -14.94
CA ASN A 25 29.97 3.40 -16.01
C ASN A 25 30.27 4.64 -16.86
N ASP A 26 30.98 4.42 -17.95
CA ASP A 26 31.23 5.37 -19.03
C ASP A 26 29.91 5.58 -19.79
N TYR A 27 29.16 6.64 -19.45
CA TYR A 27 27.97 7.05 -20.21
C TYR A 27 28.42 7.82 -21.46
N CYS A 28 28.71 7.09 -22.52
CA CYS A 28 28.89 7.65 -23.86
C CYS A 28 27.49 7.96 -24.43
N LEU A 29 27.08 9.23 -24.34
CA LEU A 29 25.94 9.76 -25.10
C LEU A 29 26.26 9.62 -26.58
N GLN A 30 25.55 8.73 -27.28
CA GLN A 30 25.58 8.67 -28.73
C GLN A 30 24.57 9.68 -29.27
N ASP A 31 25.10 10.79 -29.77
CA ASP A 31 24.37 11.72 -30.64
C ASP A 31 23.82 10.97 -31.86
N VAL A 32 22.51 10.96 -32.02
CA VAL A 32 21.83 10.48 -33.24
C VAL A 32 21.35 11.68 -34.05
N ASP A 33 22.30 12.34 -34.70
CA ASP A 33 22.03 13.12 -35.91
C ASP A 33 21.98 12.12 -37.08
N ASP A 34 20.79 11.83 -37.63
CA ASP A 34 20.61 11.74 -39.08
C ASP A 34 19.13 11.54 -39.46
N LYS A 35 18.58 12.57 -40.09
CA LYS A 35 17.67 12.52 -41.26
C LYS A 35 16.63 11.39 -41.32
N LEU A 36 15.41 11.71 -40.89
CA LEU A 36 14.22 11.06 -41.44
C LEU A 36 13.84 11.74 -42.77
N SER A 37 14.15 11.01 -43.83
CA SER A 37 13.85 11.35 -45.22
C SER A 37 12.40 11.03 -45.56
N GLU A 38 11.84 11.87 -46.42
CA GLU A 38 10.55 11.75 -47.11
C GLU A 38 10.37 10.41 -47.87
N SER A 39 9.14 9.89 -47.93
CA SER A 39 8.51 9.38 -49.18
C SER A 39 7.07 8.88 -48.97
N THR A 40 6.13 9.61 -49.58
CA THR A 40 4.95 9.22 -50.41
C THR A 40 4.07 7.99 -50.12
N ASP A 41 2.77 8.29 -50.04
CA ASP A 41 1.55 7.60 -50.53
C ASP A 41 1.44 6.06 -50.44
N ASP A 42 0.48 5.62 -49.61
CA ASP A 42 -0.34 4.44 -49.90
C ASP A 42 -1.80 4.77 -49.58
N ASP A 43 -2.61 4.75 -50.63
CA ASP A 43 -4.05 4.96 -50.68
C ASP A 43 -4.72 3.64 -50.31
N GLY A 44 -5.39 3.60 -49.16
CA GLY A 44 -5.94 2.40 -48.56
C GLY A 44 -7.21 2.72 -47.79
N GLU A 45 -8.26 2.99 -48.54
CA GLU A 45 -9.65 2.98 -48.10
C GLU A 45 -10.03 1.63 -47.45
N ASP A 46 -10.25 1.63 -46.13
CA ASP A 46 -10.97 0.58 -45.43
C ASP A 46 -12.01 1.21 -44.50
N ASP A 47 -13.22 1.34 -45.03
CA ASP A 47 -14.47 1.57 -44.30
C ASP A 47 -14.68 0.44 -43.28
N THR A 48 -14.01 0.53 -42.14
CA THR A 48 -14.34 -0.28 -40.97
C THR A 48 -15.19 0.57 -40.05
N ASN A 49 -16.45 0.14 -39.92
CA ASN A 49 -17.47 0.65 -39.01
C ASN A 49 -16.87 1.38 -37.81
N ASP A 50 -17.07 2.69 -37.79
CA ASP A 50 -17.00 3.52 -36.60
C ASP A 50 -18.14 3.05 -35.68
N GLU A 51 -17.89 1.94 -34.98
CA GLU A 51 -18.60 1.58 -33.77
C GLU A 51 -18.40 2.77 -32.84
N ASP A 52 -19.47 3.57 -32.77
CA ASP A 52 -19.70 4.69 -31.88
C ASP A 52 -19.31 4.31 -30.44
N ASN A 53 -18.01 4.33 -30.16
CA ASN A 53 -17.44 4.26 -28.82
C ASN A 53 -17.52 5.67 -28.25
N GLU A 54 -18.76 6.16 -28.16
CA GLU A 54 -19.19 7.32 -27.38
C GLU A 54 -18.95 7.00 -25.89
N ASP A 55 -17.69 7.01 -25.46
CA ASP A 55 -17.31 7.60 -24.16
C ASP A 55 -15.81 7.83 -23.96
N SER A 56 -14.96 7.50 -24.94
CA SER A 56 -13.54 7.83 -24.86
C SER A 56 -13.28 9.27 -25.33
N LYS A 57 -14.05 10.24 -24.81
CA LYS A 57 -13.57 11.61 -24.82
C LYS A 57 -12.51 11.64 -23.71
N PRO A 58 -11.20 11.77 -24.01
CA PRO A 58 -10.25 12.14 -22.99
C PRO A 58 -10.75 13.49 -22.49
N ASN A 59 -11.40 13.49 -21.34
CA ASN A 59 -11.81 14.68 -20.62
C ASN A 59 -10.50 15.37 -20.29
N LYS A 60 -9.97 16.17 -21.22
CA LYS A 60 -8.76 17.00 -21.14
C LYS A 60 -8.28 17.07 -19.70
N GLY A 61 -7.43 16.09 -19.36
CA GLY A 61 -7.27 15.56 -18.00
C GLY A 61 -7.09 16.67 -17.00
N THR A 62 -8.11 16.94 -16.19
CA THR A 62 -7.90 17.75 -15.00
C THR A 62 -7.08 16.92 -14.05
N HIS A 63 -5.79 17.26 -13.93
CA HIS A 63 -4.92 16.69 -12.90
C HIS A 63 -5.59 16.87 -11.54
N ALA A 64 -5.42 15.87 -10.67
CA ALA A 64 -5.95 15.88 -9.32
C ALA A 64 -5.44 17.14 -8.58
N PRO A 65 -6.25 17.75 -7.71
CA PRO A 65 -5.81 18.90 -6.92
C PRO A 65 -4.53 18.59 -6.12
N LEU A 66 -3.59 19.54 -6.06
CA LEU A 66 -2.33 19.36 -5.31
C LEU A 66 -2.57 19.02 -3.83
N GLU A 67 -3.62 19.59 -3.24
CA GLU A 67 -4.03 19.29 -1.87
C GLU A 67 -4.41 17.81 -1.70
N LEU A 68 -5.13 17.24 -2.67
CA LEU A 68 -5.51 15.83 -2.68
C LEU A 68 -4.27 14.92 -2.76
N MET A 69 -3.32 15.28 -3.63
CA MET A 69 -2.07 14.52 -3.78
C MET A 69 -1.19 14.60 -2.53
N ALA A 70 -1.07 15.78 -1.93
CA ALA A 70 -0.32 15.97 -0.70
C ALA A 70 -0.93 15.21 0.48
N GLU A 71 -2.27 15.19 0.57
CA GLU A 71 -2.98 14.44 1.61
C GLU A 71 -2.82 12.93 1.42
N PHE A 72 -2.86 12.44 0.17
CA PHE A 72 -2.57 11.04 -0.14
C PHE A 72 -1.18 10.63 0.35
N LEU A 73 -0.15 11.41 0.02
CA LEU A 73 1.22 11.15 0.47
C LEU A 73 1.35 11.24 2.00
N ARG A 74 0.63 12.15 2.65
CA ARG A 74 0.60 12.24 4.12
C ARG A 74 0.00 10.98 4.75
N ALA A 75 -1.11 10.48 4.21
CA ALA A 75 -1.77 9.26 4.67
C ALA A 75 -0.86 8.03 4.47
N GLU A 76 -0.19 7.95 3.32
CA GLU A 76 0.77 6.87 2.99
C GLU A 76 1.95 6.86 3.96
N MET A 77 2.59 8.01 4.19
CA MET A 77 3.67 8.14 5.19
C MET A 77 3.22 7.84 6.62
N SER A 78 1.98 8.17 6.96
CA SER A 78 1.39 7.89 8.28
C SER A 78 0.90 6.45 8.42
N ARG A 79 0.98 5.65 7.33
CA ARG A 79 0.46 4.28 7.23
C ARG A 79 -1.04 4.16 7.47
N ASP A 80 -1.78 5.25 7.25
CA ASP A 80 -3.25 5.20 7.20
C ASP A 80 -3.68 4.73 5.82
N TYR A 81 -3.57 3.41 5.60
CA TYR A 81 -3.87 2.79 4.31
C TYR A 81 -5.36 2.85 3.96
N HIS A 82 -6.25 3.00 4.97
CA HIS A 82 -7.67 3.19 4.74
C HIS A 82 -7.97 4.57 4.14
N LEU A 83 -7.36 5.62 4.67
CA LEU A 83 -7.45 6.96 4.10
C LEU A 83 -6.74 7.03 2.74
N ALA A 84 -5.53 6.49 2.64
CA ALA A 84 -4.77 6.46 1.38
C ALA A 84 -5.55 5.77 0.26
N LYS A 85 -6.27 4.67 0.53
CA LYS A 85 -7.13 3.99 -0.45
C LYS A 85 -8.21 4.92 -1.01
N LYS A 86 -8.91 5.65 -0.12
CA LYS A 86 -9.98 6.58 -0.52
C LYS A 86 -9.44 7.73 -1.36
N LEU A 87 -8.30 8.31 -0.95
CA LEU A 87 -7.67 9.41 -1.66
C LEU A 87 -7.12 8.96 -3.02
N CYS A 88 -6.56 7.75 -3.11
CA CYS A 88 -6.11 7.14 -4.36
C CYS A 88 -7.27 6.93 -5.36
N GLN A 89 -8.44 6.48 -4.88
CA GLN A 89 -9.65 6.40 -5.70
C GLN A 89 -10.09 7.78 -6.20
N MET A 90 -10.04 8.80 -5.34
CA MET A 90 -10.35 10.16 -5.75
C MET A 90 -9.39 10.64 -6.84
N ILE A 91 -8.08 10.39 -6.72
CA ILE A 91 -7.09 10.72 -7.76
C ILE A 91 -7.45 10.04 -9.08
N LEU A 92 -7.84 8.76 -9.06
CA LEU A 92 -8.26 8.01 -10.25
C LEU A 92 -9.55 8.54 -10.91
N ILE A 93 -10.42 9.24 -10.18
CA ILE A 93 -11.58 9.93 -10.77
C ILE A 93 -11.13 11.13 -11.62
N TYR A 94 -10.10 11.85 -11.16
CA TYR A 94 -9.53 12.98 -11.89
C TYR A 94 -8.61 12.52 -13.04
N GLU A 95 -7.82 11.49 -12.78
CA GLU A 95 -6.79 10.97 -13.66
C GLU A 95 -6.98 9.45 -13.89
N PRO A 96 -8.01 9.05 -14.65
CA PRO A 96 -8.34 7.63 -14.85
C PRO A 96 -7.25 6.83 -15.59
N GLU A 97 -6.39 7.52 -16.33
CA GLU A 97 -5.27 6.90 -17.06
C GLU A 97 -3.95 6.92 -16.29
N ASN A 98 -3.88 7.54 -15.10
CA ASN A 98 -2.66 7.62 -14.30
C ASN A 98 -2.18 6.20 -13.89
N PRO A 99 -1.04 5.72 -14.42
CA PRO A 99 -0.55 4.38 -14.11
C PRO A 99 -0.05 4.28 -12.67
N GLU A 100 0.58 5.32 -12.13
CA GLU A 100 1.10 5.33 -10.76
C GLU A 100 -0.03 5.13 -9.74
N ALA A 101 -1.15 5.84 -9.90
CA ALA A 101 -2.30 5.73 -9.02
C ALA A 101 -2.91 4.31 -9.05
N LYS A 102 -2.91 3.63 -10.20
CA LYS A 102 -3.38 2.24 -10.33
C LYS A 102 -2.47 1.26 -9.59
N GLU A 103 -1.15 1.47 -9.67
CA GLU A 103 -0.18 0.66 -8.93
C GLU A 103 -0.29 0.89 -7.42
N PHE A 104 -0.37 2.15 -6.99
CA PHE A 104 -0.58 2.49 -5.58
C PHE A 104 -1.86 1.90 -5.03
N PHE A 105 -2.97 1.95 -5.79
CA PHE A 105 -4.23 1.36 -5.36
C PHE A 105 -4.07 -0.15 -5.08
N SER A 106 -3.46 -0.88 -6.01
CA SER A 106 -3.22 -2.32 -5.88
C SER A 106 -2.33 -2.63 -4.66
N LEU A 107 -1.26 -1.87 -4.46
CA LEU A 107 -0.36 -2.03 -3.32
C LEU A 107 -1.05 -1.74 -1.98
N ILE A 108 -1.87 -0.69 -1.91
CA ILE A 108 -2.62 -0.33 -0.71
C ILE A 108 -3.61 -1.43 -0.33
N GLU A 109 -4.29 -2.03 -1.30
CA GLU A 109 -5.17 -3.18 -1.05
C GLU A 109 -4.41 -4.38 -0.49
N GLU A 110 -3.23 -4.67 -1.02
CA GLU A 110 -2.36 -5.74 -0.51
C GLU A 110 -1.90 -5.46 0.93
N MET A 111 -1.53 -4.22 1.24
CA MET A 111 -1.10 -3.81 2.59
C MET A 111 -2.22 -3.97 3.62
N LEU A 112 -3.44 -3.56 3.28
CA LEU A 112 -4.62 -3.74 4.14
C LEU A 112 -4.94 -5.23 4.38
N LEU A 113 -4.78 -6.08 3.36
CA LEU A 113 -4.99 -7.51 3.51
C LEU A 113 -3.96 -8.15 4.46
N LYS A 114 -2.69 -7.77 4.30
CA LYS A 114 -1.59 -8.22 5.17
C LYS A 114 -1.76 -7.74 6.61
N GLU A 115 -2.23 -6.51 6.81
CA GLU A 115 -2.54 -5.97 8.13
C GLU A 115 -3.63 -6.77 8.81
N LYS A 116 -4.72 -7.10 8.10
CA LYS A 116 -5.80 -7.93 8.64
C LYS A 116 -5.33 -9.32 9.05
N ALA A 117 -4.43 -9.93 8.28
CA ALA A 117 -3.87 -11.24 8.62
C ALA A 117 -3.01 -11.20 9.90
N ARG A 118 -2.18 -10.16 10.07
CA ARG A 118 -1.35 -9.99 11.27
C ARG A 118 -2.18 -9.77 12.54
N ASN A 119 -3.27 -9.01 12.46
CA ASN A 119 -4.14 -8.77 13.61
C ASN A 119 -4.86 -10.04 14.10
N LEU A 120 -4.96 -11.10 13.29
CA LEU A 120 -5.61 -12.35 13.68
C LEU A 120 -4.67 -13.27 14.48
N GLU A 121 -3.35 -13.15 14.30
CA GLU A 121 -2.36 -13.99 14.99
C GLU A 121 -2.15 -13.59 16.47
N ASP A 122 -2.61 -12.40 16.88
CA ASP A 122 -2.53 -11.90 18.26
C ASP A 122 -3.78 -12.20 19.12
N ASP A 123 -4.86 -12.76 18.53
CA ASP A 123 -6.15 -13.01 19.22
C ASP A 123 -6.38 -14.49 19.60
N ASP A 124 -5.46 -15.40 19.23
CA ASP A 124 -5.52 -16.85 19.54
C ASP A 124 -4.97 -17.18 20.96
N GLN A 125 -5.34 -16.40 21.98
CA GLN A 125 -4.88 -16.61 23.36
C GLN A 125 -5.96 -16.50 24.44
N GLU A 126 -7.19 -16.97 24.18
CA GLU A 126 -8.14 -17.22 25.27
C GLU A 126 -9.25 -18.21 24.90
N SER A 127 -9.09 -19.48 25.25
CA SER A 127 -10.20 -20.40 25.49
C SER A 127 -9.71 -21.72 26.09
N GLU A 128 -9.67 -21.82 27.43
CA GLU A 128 -9.78 -23.12 28.13
C GLU A 128 -10.57 -22.92 29.45
N GLU A 129 -11.90 -23.09 29.34
CA GLU A 129 -12.78 -23.89 30.20
C GLU A 129 -12.56 -23.93 31.74
N ASP A 130 -13.54 -23.47 32.54
CA ASP A 130 -14.38 -24.36 33.38
C ASP A 130 -15.56 -23.62 34.05
N SER A 131 -16.71 -24.27 34.03
CA SER A 131 -18.02 -23.79 34.46
C SER A 131 -18.34 -24.28 35.87
N SER A 132 -18.73 -23.39 36.80
CA SER A 132 -19.46 -23.78 38.02
C SER A 132 -20.38 -22.66 38.55
N ARG A 133 -21.67 -22.87 38.30
CA ARG A 133 -22.91 -22.36 38.92
C ARG A 133 -22.79 -22.00 40.42
N GLU A 134 -23.51 -20.96 40.86
CA GLU A 134 -24.41 -20.95 42.04
C GLU A 134 -25.41 -19.79 41.92
N SER A 135 -26.67 -20.06 42.25
CA SER A 135 -27.86 -19.23 42.06
C SER A 135 -28.47 -18.96 43.42
N GLU A 136 -28.58 -17.71 43.87
CA GLU A 136 -29.49 -17.22 44.93
C GLU A 136 -29.48 -15.67 44.77
N GLY A 137 -30.52 -14.84 44.78
CA GLY A 137 -31.94 -14.90 45.07
C GLY A 137 -32.45 -13.44 45.19
N GLU A 138 -33.78 -13.24 45.12
CA GLU A 138 -34.55 -12.07 45.63
C GLU A 138 -34.37 -10.72 44.88
N SER A 139 -35.24 -10.31 43.94
CA SER A 139 -36.61 -9.73 44.07
C SER A 139 -36.72 -8.34 44.73
N THR A 140 -37.68 -7.58 44.19
CA THR A 140 -38.32 -6.31 44.63
C THR A 140 -37.67 -5.01 44.10
N GLU A 141 -38.28 -4.37 43.10
CA GLU A 141 -39.45 -3.45 43.15
C GLU A 141 -39.04 -2.09 43.73
N GLU A 142 -38.81 -1.06 42.90
CA GLU A 142 -39.43 0.26 43.12
C GLU A 142 -39.14 1.28 42.02
N LEU A 143 -40.24 1.93 41.64
CA LEU A 143 -40.44 3.03 40.71
C LEU A 143 -39.83 4.34 41.23
N SER A 144 -39.43 5.23 40.33
CA SER A 144 -39.50 6.72 40.39
C SER A 144 -38.94 7.22 39.05
N GLU A 145 -39.71 7.68 38.06
CA GLU A 145 -40.54 8.89 37.98
C GLU A 145 -39.77 10.18 38.35
N GLU A 146 -39.87 11.19 37.47
CA GLU A 146 -39.33 12.58 37.51
C GLU A 146 -37.83 12.78 37.15
N SER A 147 -37.37 13.83 36.45
CA SER A 147 -37.81 15.22 36.32
C SER A 147 -37.20 15.81 35.02
N SER A 148 -37.98 16.33 34.08
CA SER A 148 -38.41 17.73 33.91
C SER A 148 -37.57 18.54 32.91
N ASP A 149 -38.31 18.94 31.88
CA ASP A 149 -38.07 19.93 30.82
C ASP A 149 -37.62 21.28 31.41
N GLU A 150 -36.52 21.85 30.93
CA GLU A 150 -36.21 23.28 31.12
C GLU A 150 -35.72 23.85 29.79
N CYS A 151 -36.45 24.85 29.31
CA CYS A 151 -36.18 25.69 28.18
C CYS A 151 -35.37 26.90 28.63
N GLU A 152 -34.35 27.32 27.87
CA GLU A 152 -33.90 28.71 27.90
C GLU A 152 -33.57 29.24 26.50
N ASP A 153 -34.21 30.36 26.22
CA ASP A 153 -34.25 31.21 25.03
C ASP A 153 -33.26 32.36 25.24
N GLY A 154 -32.49 32.74 24.20
CA GLY A 154 -31.55 33.85 24.22
C GLY A 154 -30.63 33.95 23.02
#